data_AF-A0A0Q7SUJ4-F1
#
_entry.id   AF-A0A0Q7SUJ4-F1
#
_cell.length_a   1.000
_cell.length_b   1.000
_cell.length_c   1.000
_cell.angle_alpha   90.00
_cell.angle_beta   90.00
_cell.angle_gamma   90.00
#
_symmetry.space_group_name_H-M   'P 1'
#
loop_
_entity.id
_entity.type
_entity.pdbx_description
1 polymer ?
#
loop_
_entity_poly.entity_id
_entity_poly.type
_entity_poly.pdbx_seq_one_letter_code
_entity_poly.pdbx_strand_id
1 'polypeptide(L)' 'MTVDRMVLAFAGLVVLLGVGLAHFVHPWWIGLSIFAGLNMIQSAFTGFCPAAMVFKKLGVKPGVAFR' A
#
# COMPACT_ATOMS: atom_id res chain seq x y z
N MET A 1 -12.91 8.00 -7.15
CA MET A 1 -12.23 7.23 -6.09
C MET A 1 -11.43 8.19 -5.24
N THR A 2 -11.51 8.08 -3.93
CA THR A 2 -10.62 8.84 -3.04
C THR A 2 -9.24 8.18 -3.01
N VAL A 3 -8.19 8.95 -2.74
CA VAL A 3 -6.82 8.43 -2.57
C VAL A 3 -6.79 7.25 -1.60
N ASP A 4 -7.61 7.27 -0.55
CA ASP A 4 -7.68 6.19 0.44
C ASP A 4 -8.10 4.85 -0.18
N ARG A 5 -9.13 4.86 -1.04
CA ARG A 5 -9.59 3.63 -1.72
C ARG A 5 -8.58 3.11 -2.73
N MET A 6 -7.87 3.99 -3.44
CA MET A 6 -6.81 3.57 -4.36
C MET A 6 -5.60 3.00 -3.63
N VAL A 7 -5.22 3.62 -2.50
CA VAL A 7 -4.15 3.13 -1.64
C VAL A 7 -4.51 1.76 -1.06
N LEU A 8 -5.73 1.56 -0.57
CA LEU A 8 -6.23 0.26 -0.08
C LEU A 8 -6.23 -0.83 -1.17
N ALA A 9 -6.64 -0.50 -2.39
CA ALA A 9 -6.61 -1.45 -3.50
C ALA A 9 -5.17 -1.81 -3.92
N PHE A 10 -4.29 -0.82 -4.01
CA PHE A 10 -2.87 -1.01 -4.33
C PHE A 10 -2.16 -1.83 -3.25
N ALA A 11 -2.42 -1.51 -1.99
CA ALA A 11 -1.98 -2.25 -0.82
C ALA A 11 -2.32 -3.74 -0.91
N GLY A 12 -3.59 -4.07 -1.15
CA GLY A 12 -4.04 -5.46 -1.29
C GLY A 12 -3.36 -6.17 -2.46
N LEU A 13 -3.20 -5.50 -3.60
CA LEU A 13 -2.54 -6.06 -4.76
C LEU A 13 -1.05 -6.37 -4.50
N VAL A 14 -0.33 -5.47 -3.83
CA VAL A 14 1.08 -5.68 -3.46
C VAL A 14 1.22 -6.86 -2.49
N VAL A 15 0.31 -7.00 -1.52
CA VAL A 15 0.33 -8.12 -0.57
C VAL A 15 0.04 -9.44 -1.28
N LEU A 16 -0.96 -9.50 -2.16
CA LEU A 16 -1.28 -10.71 -2.93
C LEU A 16 -0.14 -11.10 -3.88
N LEU A 17 0.50 -10.12 -4.53
CA LEU A 17 1.69 -10.35 -5.36
C LEU A 17 2.86 -10.86 -4.53
N GLY A 18 3.14 -10.27 -3.37
CA GLY A 18 4.24 -10.69 -2.50
C GLY A 18 4.03 -12.10 -1.95
N VAL A 19 2.80 -12.46 -1.57
CA VAL A 19 2.45 -13.83 -1.15
C VAL A 19 2.53 -14.81 -2.32
N GLY A 20 2.04 -14.41 -3.50
CA GLY A 20 2.15 -15.22 -4.71
C GLY A 20 3.61 -15.52 -5.06
N LEU A 21 4.48 -14.51 -5.08
CA LEU A 21 5.90 -14.70 -5.34
C LEU A 21 6.62 -15.48 -4.24
N ALA A 22 6.17 -15.36 -2.99
CA ALA A 22 6.69 -16.17 -1.90
C ALA A 22 6.40 -17.67 -2.10
N HIS A 23 5.22 -17.98 -2.65
CA HIS A 23 4.82 -19.37 -2.89
C HIS A 23 5.42 -19.94 -4.19
N PHE A 24 5.43 -19.15 -5.28
CA PHE A 24 5.82 -19.63 -6.61
C PHE A 24 7.32 -19.47 -6.93
N VAL A 25 8.02 -18.53 -6.29
CA VAL A 25 9.42 -18.23 -6.62
C VAL A 25 10.34 -18.56 -5.45
N HIS A 26 10.19 -17.86 -4.33
CA HIS A 26 11.04 -18.08 -3.16
C HIS A 26 10.41 -17.47 -1.88
N PRO A 27 10.34 -18.19 -0.75
CA PRO A 27 9.64 -17.75 0.47
C PRO A 27 10.14 -16.41 1.04
N TRP A 28 11.35 -15.98 0.68
CA TRP A 28 11.90 -14.67 1.08
C TRP A 28 11.08 -13.47 0.57
N TRP A 29 10.22 -13.65 -0.44
CA TRP A 29 9.31 -12.61 -0.95
C TRP A 29 8.20 -12.22 0.04
N ILE A 30 7.97 -13.00 1.11
CA ILE A 30 7.15 -12.59 2.25
C ILE A 30 7.65 -11.26 2.84
N GLY A 31 8.97 -11.00 2.78
CA GLY A 31 9.54 -9.73 3.23
C GLY A 31 8.92 -8.51 2.54
N LEU A 32 8.50 -8.65 1.28
CA LEU A 32 7.85 -7.58 0.53
C LEU A 32 6.41 -7.33 1.01
N SER A 33 5.66 -8.40 1.32
CA SER A 33 4.34 -8.30 1.95
C SER A 33 4.42 -7.74 3.37
N ILE A 34 5.44 -8.13 4.15
CA ILE A 34 5.70 -7.59 5.50
C ILE A 34 6.05 -6.10 5.41
N PHE A 35 6.92 -5.70 4.49
CA PHE A 35 7.28 -4.30 4.28
C PHE A 35 6.05 -3.46 3.88
N ALA A 36 5.22 -3.97 2.96
CA ALA A 36 3.98 -3.31 2.57
C ALA A 36 3.01 -3.16 3.76
N GLY A 37 2.85 -4.21 4.58
CA GLY A 37 2.03 -4.19 5.79
C GLY A 37 2.52 -3.18 6.83
N LEU A 38 3.84 -3.14 7.09
CA LEU A 38 4.47 -2.15 7.97
C LEU A 38 4.21 -0.71 7.50
N ASN A 39 4.31 -0.45 6.20
CA ASN A 39 4.01 0.87 5.63
C ASN A 39 2.53 1.25 5.79
N MET A 40 1.59 0.29 5.69
CA MET A 40 0.17 0.55 5.94
C MET A 40 -0.11 0.83 7.42
N ILE A 41 0.51 0.07 8.33
CA ILE A 41 0.41 0.30 9.77
C ILE A 41 0.93 1.70 10.09
N GLN A 42 2.13 2.04 9.60
CA GLN A 42 2.71 3.36 9.81
C GLN A 42 1.79 4.46 9.26
N SER A 43 1.24 4.28 8.06
CA SER A 43 0.26 5.21 7.48
C SER A 43 -1.03 5.33 8.28
N ALA A 44 -1.48 4.28 8.98
CA ALA A 44 -2.68 4.36 9.81
C ALA A 44 -2.46 5.24 11.06
N PHE A 45 -1.22 5.28 11.57
CA PHE A 45 -0.86 6.09 12.74
C PHE A 45 -0.39 7.51 12.37
N THR A 46 0.33 7.68 11.27
CA THR A 46 0.93 8.98 10.88
C THR A 46 0.15 9.70 9.79
N GLY A 47 -0.82 9.04 9.14
CA GLY A 47 -1.46 9.56 7.92
C GLY A 47 -0.51 9.69 6.74
N PHE A 48 0.73 9.19 6.85
CA PHE A 48 1.78 9.38 5.86
C PHE A 48 1.94 8.10 5.04
N CYS A 49 1.20 7.98 3.93
CA CYS A 49 1.43 6.91 2.96
C CYS A 49 2.22 7.44 1.75
N PRO A 50 3.39 6.89 1.41
CA PRO A 50 4.09 7.27 0.17
C PRO A 50 3.23 6.99 -1.07
N ALA A 51 2.39 5.94 -1.04
CA ALA A 51 1.42 5.68 -2.10
C ALA A 51 0.38 6.81 -2.21
N ALA A 52 -0.09 7.36 -1.08
CA ALA A 52 -1.00 8.50 -1.09
C ALA A 52 -0.35 9.75 -1.68
N MET A 53 0.95 9.99 -1.41
CA MET A 53 1.69 11.09 -2.05
C MET A 53 1.82 10.92 -3.56
N VAL A 54 2.09 9.70 -4.04
CA VAL A 54 2.14 9.40 -5.48
C VAL A 54 0.77 9.61 -6.13
N PHE A 55 -0.32 9.12 -5.53
CA PHE A 55 -1.67 9.33 -6.05
C PHE A 55 -2.14 10.79 -5.96
N LYS A 56 -1.73 11.54 -4.93
CA LYS A 56 -1.94 12.99 -4.82
C LYS A 56 -1.18 13.74 -5.91
N LYS A 57 0.04 13.32 -6.24
CA LYS A 57 0.86 13.89 -7.32
C LYS A 57 0.32 13.54 -8.71
N LEU A 58 -0.41 12.44 -8.86
CA LEU A 58 -1.18 12.08 -10.06
C LEU A 58 -2.52 12.84 -10.21
N GLY A 59 -2.84 13.76 -9.30
CA GLY A 59 -4.04 14.60 -9.40
C GLY A 59 -5.33 13.96 -8.84
N VAL A 60 -5.21 12.85 -8.12
CA VAL A 60 -6.37 12.21 -7.46
C VAL A 60 -6.72 12.97 -6.19
N LYS A 61 -8.01 13.32 -6.02
CA LYS A 61 -8.51 14.06 -4.85
C LYS A 61 -8.24 13.26 -3.56
N PRO A 62 -7.50 13.83 -2.58
CA PRO A 62 -7.31 13.19 -1.29
C PRO A 62 -8.68 13.03 -0.61
N GLY A 63 -8.94 11.85 -0.05
CA GLY A 63 -10.11 11.66 0.79
C GLY A 63 -9.79 11.91 2.26
N VAL A 64 -10.75 11.60 3.11
CA VAL A 64 -10.78 11.98 4.53
C VAL A 64 -9.61 11.43 5.37
N ALA A 65 -8.95 10.34 4.97
CA ALA A 65 -7.83 9.79 5.75
C ALA A 65 -6.47 10.41 5.38
N PHE A 66 -6.38 11.14 4.26
CA PHE A 66 -5.15 11.81 3.79
C PHE A 66 -5.34 13.33 3.59
N ARG A 67 -6.11 13.97 4.48
CA ARG A 67 -6.39 15.41 4.44
C ARG A 67 -5.14 16.25 4.67
#